data_AF-A0A0M7MPN7-F1
#
_entry.id   AF-A0A0M7MPN7-F1
#
_cell.length_a   1.000
_cell.length_b   1.000
_cell.length_c   1.000
_cell.angle_alpha   90.00
_cell.angle_beta   90.00
_cell.angle_gamma   90.00
#
_symmetry.space_group_name_H-M   'P 1'
#
loop_
_entity.id
_entity.type
_entity.pdbx_description
1 polymer ?
#
loop_
_entity_poly.entity_id
_entity_poly.type
_entity_poly.pdbx_seq_one_letter_code
_entity_poly.pdbx_strand_id
1 'polypeptide(L)'
;MRQTYLVPQDDKSTGQRFDRSESRHIFDCKNGTSGVMQGSIYLKGNLVNLISLPYEMAKQTLHTVPANSMIQQLMNVACAQPEAPFRLVYEPAPGSR
;
A
#
# COMPACT_ATOMS: atom_id res chain seq x y z
N MET A 1 -6.71 11.53 6.10
CA MET A 1 -7.25 10.91 7.33
C MET A 1 -6.41 9.66 7.60
N ARG A 2 -5.64 9.59 8.69
CA ARG A 2 -4.86 8.40 9.07
C ARG A 2 -5.85 7.30 9.46
N GLN A 3 -5.75 6.10 8.87
CA GLN A 3 -6.47 4.92 9.38
C GLN A 3 -5.81 4.53 10.70
N THR A 4 -6.45 4.87 11.81
CA THR A 4 -6.09 4.33 13.13
C THR A 4 -6.69 2.93 13.19
N TYR A 5 -5.86 1.90 13.34
CA TYR A 5 -6.34 0.56 13.64
C TYR A 5 -7.09 0.62 14.98
N LEU A 6 -8.42 0.46 14.95
CA LEU A 6 -9.26 0.51 16.14
C LEU A 6 -8.96 -0.66 17.10
N VAL A 7 -8.33 -1.71 16.60
CA VAL A 7 -7.83 -2.83 17.39
C VAL A 7 -6.31 -2.71 17.49
N PRO A 8 -5.76 -2.52 18.69
CA PRO A 8 -4.33 -2.55 18.89
C PRO A 8 -3.72 -3.88 18.44
N GLN A 9 -2.58 -3.83 17.77
CA GLN A 9 -1.84 -5.00 17.33
C GLN A 9 -0.53 -5.11 18.11
N ASP A 10 -0.24 -6.30 18.62
CA ASP A 10 0.95 -6.57 19.42
C ASP A 10 1.87 -7.56 18.69
N ASP A 11 3.18 -7.36 18.84
CA ASP A 11 4.19 -8.32 18.43
C ASP A 11 4.09 -9.57 19.31
N LYS A 12 3.82 -10.72 18.71
CA LYS A 12 3.67 -12.01 19.43
C LYS A 12 4.93 -12.43 20.17
N SER A 13 6.11 -12.01 19.73
CA SER A 13 7.38 -12.41 20.32
C SER A 13 7.79 -11.54 21.51
N THR A 14 7.50 -10.24 21.45
CA THR A 14 7.94 -9.26 22.45
C THR A 14 6.80 -8.73 23.34
N GLY A 15 5.54 -8.96 22.96
CA GLY A 15 4.35 -8.40 23.59
C GLY A 15 4.22 -6.88 23.41
N GLN A 16 5.09 -6.25 22.61
CA GLN A 16 5.07 -4.81 22.41
C GLN A 16 4.01 -4.41 21.39
N ARG A 17 3.32 -3.31 21.68
CA ARG A 17 2.28 -2.75 20.82
C ARG A 17 2.88 -2.01 19.64
N PHE A 18 2.41 -2.33 18.43
CA PHE A 18 2.74 -1.55 17.24
C PHE A 18 2.09 -0.17 17.30
N ASP A 19 2.82 0.86 16.88
CA ASP A 19 2.32 2.24 16.92
C ASP A 19 1.69 2.65 15.60
N ARG A 20 2.14 2.04 14.50
CA ARG A 20 1.72 2.42 13.14
C ARG A 20 1.84 1.27 12.18
N SER A 21 0.85 1.14 11.30
CA SER A 21 0.97 0.35 10.09
C SER A 21 0.58 1.21 8.89
N GLU A 22 1.30 1.02 7.79
CA GLU A 22 1.17 1.76 6.54
C GLU A 22 1.02 0.76 5.39
N SER A 23 0.05 0.99 4.50
CA SER A 23 -0.11 0.21 3.28
C SER A 23 0.01 1.10 2.05
N ARG A 24 0.72 0.59 1.03
CA ARG A 24 0.78 1.21 -0.29
C ARG A 24 -0.14 0.43 -1.22
N HIS A 25 -1.12 1.12 -1.78
CA HIS A 25 -2.10 0.56 -2.71
C HIS A 25 -1.77 0.93 -4.15
N ILE A 26 -2.17 0.06 -5.07
CA ILE A 26 -2.28 0.37 -6.50
C ILE A 26 -3.77 0.45 -6.81
N PHE A 27 -4.18 1.52 -7.48
CA PHE A 27 -5.54 1.71 -7.98
C PHE A 27 -5.54 1.70 -9.51
N ASP A 28 -6.39 0.87 -10.09
CA ASP A 28 -6.77 0.93 -11.49
C ASP A 28 -8.10 1.68 -11.60
N CYS A 29 -7.99 2.98 -11.85
CA CYS A 29 -9.13 3.88 -11.95
C CYS A 29 -10.10 3.55 -13.09
N LYS A 30 -9.61 2.88 -14.14
CA LYS A 30 -10.44 2.52 -15.30
C LYS A 30 -11.34 1.33 -14.99
N ASN A 31 -10.79 0.33 -14.30
CA ASN A 31 -11.49 -0.91 -14.01
C ASN A 31 -12.09 -0.96 -12.59
N GLY A 32 -11.81 0.05 -11.75
CA GLY A 32 -12.29 0.10 -10.37
C GLY A 32 -11.69 -1.00 -9.49
N THR A 33 -10.44 -1.41 -9.76
CA THR A 33 -9.75 -2.46 -9.03
C THR A 33 -8.59 -1.91 -8.19
N SER A 34 -8.27 -2.61 -7.11
CA SER A 34 -7.20 -2.25 -6.17
C SER A 34 -6.41 -3.47 -5.75
N GLY A 35 -5.13 -3.27 -5.46
CA GLY A 35 -4.26 -4.24 -4.80
C GLY A 35 -3.35 -3.58 -3.78
N VAL A 36 -2.74 -4.39 -2.92
CA VAL A 36 -1.73 -3.93 -1.95
C VAL A 36 -0.36 -4.27 -2.51
N MET A 37 0.46 -3.24 -2.71
CA MET A 37 1.84 -3.41 -3.15
C MET A 37 2.82 -3.49 -1.98
N GLN A 38 2.51 -2.84 -0.86
CA GLN A 38 3.37 -2.84 0.31
C GLN A 38 2.57 -2.74 1.61
N GLY A 39 3.02 -3.43 2.65
CA GLY A 39 2.60 -3.27 4.03
C GLY A 39 3.82 -3.07 4.92
N SER A 40 3.80 -2.08 5.80
CA SER A 40 4.90 -1.73 6.70
C SER A 40 4.37 -1.55 8.12
N ILE A 41 5.01 -2.18 9.11
CA ILE A 41 4.62 -2.09 10.53
C ILE A 41 5.77 -1.50 11.33
N TYR A 42 5.45 -0.55 12.21
CA TYR A 42 6.41 0.18 13.02
C TYR A 42 6.20 -0.03 14.52
N LEU A 43 7.32 -0.11 15.25
CA LEU A 43 7.41 -0.19 16.70
C LEU A 43 8.40 0.86 17.23
N LYS A 44 7.92 1.73 18.09
CA LYS A 44 8.59 2.94 18.60
C LYS A 44 9.23 3.76 17.48
N GLY A 45 8.51 3.88 16.36
CA GLY A 45 8.96 4.57 15.15
C GLY A 45 9.90 3.75 14.23
N ASN A 46 10.38 2.57 14.67
CA ASN A 46 11.26 1.72 13.87
C ASN A 46 10.47 0.75 13.01
N LEU A 47 10.86 0.56 11.75
CA LEU A 47 10.28 -0.45 10.87
C LEU A 47 10.66 -1.85 11.39
N VAL A 48 9.66 -2.65 11.74
CA VAL A 48 9.87 -4.02 12.28
C VAL A 48 9.34 -5.11 11.36
N ASN A 49 8.46 -4.77 10.42
CA ASN A 49 8.00 -5.70 9.40
C ASN A 49 7.71 -4.96 8.09
N LEU A 50 8.14 -5.55 6.98
CA LEU A 50 7.93 -5.05 5.62
C LEU A 50 7.58 -6.21 4.70
N ILE A 51 6.40 -6.12 4.09
CA ILE A 51 6.00 -6.99 2.98
C ILE A 51 5.88 -6.08 1.76
N SER A 52 6.62 -6.38 0.69
CA SER A 52 6.59 -5.59 -0.54
C SER A 52 6.55 -6.51 -1.75
N LEU A 53 5.66 -6.21 -2.68
CA LEU A 53 5.55 -6.84 -3.99
C LEU A 53 6.07 -5.87 -5.05
N PRO A 54 6.87 -6.35 -6.03
CA PRO A 54 7.18 -5.56 -7.22
C PRO A 54 5.91 -5.08 -7.92
N TYR A 55 5.96 -3.90 -8.54
CA TYR A 55 4.79 -3.25 -9.16
C TYR A 55 4.05 -4.17 -10.15
N GLU A 56 4.78 -4.85 -11.04
CA GLU A 56 4.16 -5.77 -12.01
C GLU A 56 3.50 -6.98 -11.35
N MET A 57 4.00 -7.46 -10.21
CA MET A 57 3.36 -8.54 -9.46
C MET A 57 2.11 -8.04 -8.72
N ALA A 58 2.19 -6.85 -8.12
CA ALA A 58 1.05 -6.25 -7.42
C ALA A 58 -0.10 -5.90 -8.38
N LYS A 59 0.19 -5.63 -9.67
CA LYS A 59 -0.85 -5.51 -10.71
C LYS A 59 -1.60 -6.80 -11.01
N GLN A 60 -1.00 -7.96 -10.71
CA GLN A 60 -1.64 -9.26 -10.91
C GLN A 60 -2.56 -9.64 -9.72
N THR A 61 -2.45 -8.92 -8.59
CA THR A 61 -3.26 -9.15 -7.38
C THR A 61 -4.41 -8.15 -7.22
N LEU A 62 -4.74 -7.41 -8.29
CA LEU A 62 -5.83 -6.44 -8.27
C LEU A 62 -7.18 -7.16 -8.18
N HIS A 63 -8.04 -6.67 -7.30
CA HIS A 63 -9.40 -7.14 -7.13
C HIS A 63 -10.37 -5.96 -7.17
N THR A 64 -11.62 -6.23 -7.56
CA THR A 64 -12.68 -5.22 -7.56
C THR A 64 -12.81 -4.57 -6.19
N VAL A 65 -12.81 -3.25 -6.15
CA VAL A 65 -12.97 -2.51 -4.90
C VAL A 65 -14.42 -2.65 -4.43
N PRO A 66 -14.67 -3.07 -3.17
CA PRO A 66 -16.03 -3.15 -2.66
C PRO A 66 -16.67 -1.76 -2.60
N ALA A 67 -17.91 -1.65 -3.10
CA ALA A 67 -18.69 -0.44 -3.03
C ALA A 67 -18.85 0.02 -1.57
N ASN A 68 -18.84 1.35 -1.36
CA ASN A 68 -18.94 1.99 -0.05
C ASN A 68 -17.83 1.62 0.96
N SER A 69 -16.74 0.98 0.51
CA SER A 69 -15.57 0.74 1.36
C SER A 69 -14.71 2.00 1.50
N MET A 70 -13.89 2.05 2.55
CA MET A 70 -12.88 3.11 2.68
C MET A 70 -11.89 3.11 1.51
N ILE A 71 -11.56 1.93 0.97
CA ILE A 71 -10.69 1.81 -0.20
C ILE A 71 -11.34 2.45 -1.44
N GLN A 72 -12.67 2.32 -1.61
CA GLN A 72 -13.39 3.02 -2.68
C GLN A 72 -13.28 4.53 -2.55
N GLN A 73 -13.41 5.06 -1.32
CA GLN A 73 -13.26 6.51 -1.08
C GLN A 73 -11.83 6.99 -1.40
N LEU A 74 -10.82 6.24 -0.97
CA LEU A 74 -9.41 6.54 -1.27
C LEU A 74 -9.14 6.49 -2.78
N MET A 75 -9.67 5.46 -3.47
CA MET A 75 -9.56 5.33 -4.92
C MET A 75 -10.23 6.50 -5.64
N ASN A 76 -11.45 6.88 -5.25
CA ASN A 76 -12.14 8.02 -5.86
C ASN A 76 -11.33 9.31 -5.72
N VAL A 77 -10.74 9.56 -4.55
CA VAL A 77 -9.89 10.74 -4.33
C VAL A 77 -8.63 10.68 -5.19
N ALA A 78 -7.96 9.52 -5.26
CA ALA A 78 -6.74 9.35 -6.03
C ALA A 78 -6.99 9.48 -7.55
N CYS A 79 -8.09 8.88 -8.04
CA CYS A 79 -8.45 8.86 -9.45
C CYS A 79 -9.06 10.17 -9.96
N ALA A 80 -9.56 11.03 -9.07
CA ALA A 80 -10.06 12.36 -9.41
C ALA A 80 -8.93 13.40 -9.57
N GLN A 81 -7.69 13.07 -9.20
CA GLN A 81 -6.56 13.98 -9.38
C GLN A 81 -6.09 13.97 -10.85
N PRO A 82 -5.69 15.12 -11.43
CA PRO A 82 -5.01 15.14 -12.71
C PRO A 82 -3.76 14.25 -12.65
N GLU A 83 -3.37 13.67 -13.79
CA GLU A 83 -2.29 12.67 -13.90
C GLU A 83 -1.12 12.98 -12.96
N ALA A 84 -0.72 11.98 -12.18
CA ALA A 84 0.27 12.16 -11.13
C ALA A 84 1.59 12.73 -11.71
N PRO A 85 2.25 13.68 -11.01
CA PRO A 85 3.37 14.44 -11.55
C PRO A 85 4.68 13.63 -11.64
N PHE A 86 4.64 12.31 -11.51
CA PHE A 86 5.83 11.45 -11.49
C PHE A 86 5.74 10.36 -12.55
N ARG A 87 6.88 10.09 -13.18
CA ARG A 87 7.06 9.00 -14.15
C ARG A 87 7.85 7.88 -13.49
N LEU A 88 7.43 6.63 -13.70
CA LEU A 88 8.24 5.47 -13.33
C LEU A 88 9.48 5.45 -14.23
N VAL A 89 10.66 5.65 -13.62
CA VAL A 89 11.94 5.46 -14.28
C VAL A 89 12.40 4.04 -13.94
N TYR A 90 12.42 3.16 -14.93
CA TYR A 90 13.06 1.86 -14.81
C TYR A 90 14.55 2.05 -15.11
N GLU A 91 15.39 2.06 -14.07
CA GLU A 91 16.83 1.94 -14.27
C GLU A 91 17.17 0.45 -14.47
N PRO A 92 17.89 0.08 -15.55
CA PRO A 92 18.38 -1.29 -15.69
C PRO A 92 19.33 -1.59 -14.53
N ALA A 93 19.23 -2.80 -13.98
CA ALA A 93 20.14 -3.25 -12.94
C ALA A 93 21.60 -3.11 -13.42
N PRO A 94 22.51 -2.58 -12.58
CA PRO A 94 23.90 -2.39 -12.97
C PRO A 94 24.51 -3.74 -13.41
N GLY A 95 24.98 -3.81 -14.66
CA GLY A 95 25.65 -4.99 -15.22
C GLY A 95 24.95 -5.70 -16.40
N SER A 96 23.90 -5.14 -16.99
CA SER A 96 23.19 -5.74 -18.14
C SER A 96 23.59 -5.12 -19.49
N ARG A 97 24.89 -5.14 -19.82
CA ARG A 97 25.43 -4.92 -21.18
C ARG A 97 26.25 -6.11 -21.61
#